data_AF-A0A517NL09-F1
#
_entry.id   AF-A0A517NL09-F1
#
_cell.length_a   1.000
_cell.length_b   1.000
_cell.length_c   1.000
_cell.angle_alpha   90.00
_cell.angle_beta   90.00
_cell.angle_gamma   90.00
#
_symmetry.space_group_name_H-M   'P 1'
#
loop_
_entity.id
_entity.type
_entity.pdbx_description
1 polymer ?
#
loop_
_entity_poly.entity_id
_entity_poly.type
_entity_poly.pdbx_seq_one_letter_code
_entity_poly.pdbx_strand_id
1 'polypeptide(L)'
;MTQASSRRQFLSDNFAAATTFAAGAAFGSMGRRLALGDAPSPKCFLAPALDETTGLPLLRLPEGFRYRSFGWAGDMMNDGFETPNLHDGMGVVASDGNLLTLCRNHEISEDGPCLSIKGDGVYDKQAMGGCTSLVFDAERGDWVSSRTSLSGTSRNCAGGVTPWNTWLTAEETVLGPGDRDAYNNYAKKTFQKTHGWVFEVPANGIGNPEPIKAMGRFVHEAIAVDRNSGIVYETEDRGTAGFYRFIPTQPGNLHAGGVLEMAEVVNTPDLRGGFADGSTFDVRWHRIDDPTLSATKAGFPADELGVFKQGQAKGGSMFSRLEGCWFGGGKVYFDATDGGAAGAGQIWEFDPENQKLKLLFESPSKPVLNMPDNLCVSPRGGIVLCEDNDYGANEYPQRIFGLSQDGKLSLFAENNIQLKGEKNGISGDFRTKEWAGATFSPDGKWLFVNAQSPGITFAITGPWETTLM
;
A
#
# COMPACT_ATOMS: atom_id res chain seq x y z
N MET A 1 0.29 13.04 49.82
CA MET A 1 0.42 11.83 48.99
C MET A 1 0.39 12.28 47.54
N THR A 2 1.57 12.35 46.92
CA THR A 2 1.78 12.78 45.54
C THR A 2 1.57 11.59 44.62
N GLN A 3 0.53 11.64 43.78
CA GLN A 3 0.27 10.64 42.75
C GLN A 3 1.27 10.86 41.61
N ALA A 4 2.15 9.89 41.39
CA ALA A 4 3.12 9.89 40.31
C ALA A 4 2.39 9.67 38.98
N SER A 5 2.32 10.70 38.14
CA SER A 5 2.05 10.58 36.71
C SER A 5 3.15 9.74 36.07
N SER A 6 2.80 8.60 35.47
CA SER A 6 3.80 7.69 34.89
C SER A 6 4.45 8.32 33.65
N ARG A 7 5.77 8.14 33.52
CA ARG A 7 6.61 8.55 32.37
C ARG A 7 6.03 8.13 30.99
N ARG A 8 5.15 7.12 30.95
CA ARG A 8 4.53 6.57 29.74
C ARG A 8 3.41 7.46 29.20
N GLN A 9 2.74 8.24 30.05
CA GLN A 9 1.70 9.20 29.67
C GLN A 9 2.29 10.53 29.19
N PHE A 10 3.42 10.95 29.77
CA PHE A 10 4.15 12.15 29.32
C PHE A 10 4.89 11.95 27.98
N LEU A 11 5.20 10.70 27.60
CA LEU A 11 5.79 10.36 26.30
C LEU A 11 4.72 10.21 25.19
N SER A 12 3.48 9.79 25.51
CA SER A 12 2.39 9.79 24.52
C SER A 12 1.95 11.20 24.13
N ASP A 13 1.93 12.12 25.09
CA ASP A 13 1.42 13.48 24.87
C ASP A 13 2.39 14.35 24.07
N ASN A 14 3.70 14.06 24.12
CA ASN A 14 4.70 14.71 23.26
C ASN A 14 4.80 14.08 21.86
N PHE A 15 4.38 12.82 21.69
CA PHE A 15 4.32 12.17 20.37
C PHE A 15 3.12 12.64 19.53
N ALA A 16 1.99 12.93 20.19
CA ALA A 16 0.82 13.53 19.55
C ALA A 16 1.09 14.98 19.05
N ALA A 17 2.03 15.69 19.68
CA ALA A 17 2.38 17.08 19.34
C ALA A 17 3.40 17.22 18.19
N ALA A 18 4.23 16.19 17.93
CA ALA A 18 5.18 16.18 16.82
C ALA A 18 4.61 15.57 15.52
N THR A 19 3.48 14.87 15.61
CA THR A 19 2.73 14.28 14.48
C THR A 19 1.45 15.03 14.17
N THR A 20 1.20 16.17 14.85
CA THR A 20 0.19 17.15 14.43
C THR A 20 0.70 17.84 13.17
N PHE A 21 0.68 17.11 12.05
CA PHE A 21 0.79 17.75 10.75
C PHE A 21 -0.28 18.84 10.70
N ALA A 22 0.16 20.04 10.35
CA ALA A 22 -0.66 21.10 9.81
C ALA A 22 -1.33 20.70 8.46
N ALA A 23 -1.55 19.40 8.22
CA ALA A 23 -2.36 18.85 7.15
C ALA A 23 -3.84 19.21 7.32
N GLY A 24 -4.31 19.52 8.53
CA GLY A 24 -5.71 19.90 8.78
C GLY A 24 -6.18 21.12 7.98
N ALA A 25 -5.27 22.00 7.53
CA ALA A 25 -5.61 23.15 6.68
C ALA A 25 -5.56 22.83 5.17
N ALA A 26 -4.92 21.73 4.76
CA ALA A 26 -4.71 21.42 3.34
C ALA A 26 -5.92 20.73 2.68
N PHE A 27 -6.75 19.95 3.39
CA PHE A 27 -7.73 19.06 2.74
C PHE A 27 -9.13 19.66 2.51
N GLY A 28 -9.37 20.92 2.88
CA GLY A 28 -10.71 21.53 2.86
C GLY A 28 -11.28 21.92 1.49
N SER A 29 -10.60 21.65 0.36
CA SER A 29 -10.99 22.24 -0.94
C SER A 29 -11.01 21.32 -2.16
N MET A 30 -11.04 19.99 -1.97
CA MET A 30 -11.03 19.00 -3.07
C MET A 30 -12.27 19.01 -3.98
N GLY A 31 -13.21 19.96 -3.82
CA GLY A 31 -14.49 19.99 -4.54
C GLY A 31 -14.90 21.32 -5.17
N ARG A 32 -14.15 22.42 -5.08
CA ARG A 32 -14.68 23.76 -5.42
C ARG A 32 -14.23 24.37 -6.76
N ARG A 33 -13.40 23.68 -7.56
CA ARG A 33 -12.90 24.22 -8.85
C ARG A 33 -13.07 23.32 -10.08
N LEU A 34 -13.85 22.24 -9.99
CA LEU A 34 -14.27 21.39 -11.13
C LEU A 34 -15.10 22.10 -12.23
N ALA A 35 -15.22 23.43 -12.19
CA ALA A 35 -16.09 24.22 -13.08
C ALA A 35 -15.35 25.13 -14.08
N LEU A 36 -14.01 25.12 -14.15
CA LEU A 36 -13.26 26.13 -14.93
C LEU A 36 -12.34 25.64 -16.05
N GLY A 37 -12.22 24.33 -16.31
CA GLY A 37 -11.57 23.84 -17.53
C GLY A 37 -10.13 24.33 -17.75
N ASP A 38 -9.35 24.50 -16.68
CA ASP A 38 -7.94 24.91 -16.80
C ASP A 38 -7.09 23.81 -17.43
N ALA A 39 -6.42 24.15 -18.53
CA ALA A 39 -5.51 23.30 -19.28
C ALA A 39 -4.31 22.81 -18.43
N PRO A 40 -3.72 21.65 -18.77
CA PRO A 40 -2.56 21.12 -18.04
C PRO A 40 -1.39 22.12 -18.00
N SER A 41 -0.78 22.22 -16.81
CA SER A 41 0.49 22.92 -16.59
C SER A 41 1.64 22.24 -17.39
N PRO A 42 2.79 22.91 -17.62
CA PRO A 42 3.69 22.56 -18.71
C PRO A 42 4.16 21.11 -18.63
N LYS A 43 4.29 20.45 -19.79
CA LYS A 43 4.86 19.10 -19.92
C LYS A 43 6.06 18.95 -18.98
N CYS A 44 5.90 18.18 -17.92
CA CYS A 44 7.02 17.84 -17.05
C CYS A 44 8.01 17.04 -17.91
N PHE A 45 9.19 17.60 -18.15
CA PHE A 45 10.22 16.91 -18.90
C PHE A 45 10.97 15.98 -17.93
N LEU A 46 10.82 14.67 -18.13
CA LEU A 46 11.57 13.68 -17.37
C LEU A 46 12.89 13.37 -18.07
N ALA A 47 13.99 13.48 -17.33
CA ALA A 47 15.32 13.12 -17.78
C ALA A 47 15.88 11.98 -16.92
N PRO A 48 16.73 11.09 -17.47
CA PRO A 48 17.44 10.11 -16.66
C PRO A 48 18.23 10.81 -15.55
N ALA A 49 17.95 10.46 -14.30
CA ALA A 49 18.71 10.89 -13.13
C ALA A 49 19.68 9.78 -12.74
N LEU A 50 20.89 10.13 -12.32
CA LEU A 50 21.87 9.14 -11.86
C LEU A 50 21.61 8.81 -10.39
N ASP A 51 21.54 7.52 -10.09
CA ASP A 51 21.48 7.03 -8.71
C ASP A 51 22.73 7.48 -7.94
N GLU A 52 22.56 8.19 -6.84
CA GLU A 52 23.69 8.62 -6.01
C GLU A 52 24.39 7.44 -5.30
N THR A 53 23.75 6.27 -5.23
CA THR A 53 24.34 5.05 -4.65
C THR A 53 25.21 4.30 -5.68
N THR A 54 24.67 4.03 -6.87
CA THR A 54 25.31 3.13 -7.86
C THR A 54 25.87 3.84 -9.10
N GLY A 55 25.46 5.09 -9.35
CA GLY A 55 25.74 5.82 -10.58
C GLY A 55 24.90 5.36 -11.79
N LEU A 56 23.95 4.43 -11.61
CA LEU A 56 23.11 3.92 -12.69
C LEU A 56 21.90 4.83 -12.94
N PRO A 57 21.48 5.04 -14.21
CA PRO A 57 20.31 5.85 -14.56
C PRO A 57 18.99 5.06 -14.44
N LEU A 58 18.63 4.65 -13.22
CA LEU A 58 17.50 3.76 -12.96
C LEU A 58 16.14 4.45 -13.08
N LEU A 59 16.07 5.76 -12.82
CA LEU A 59 14.83 6.53 -12.84
C LEU A 59 14.93 7.71 -13.82
N ARG A 60 13.82 8.08 -14.44
CA ARG A 60 13.67 9.39 -15.08
C ARG A 60 12.82 10.28 -14.17
N LEU A 61 13.35 11.45 -13.84
CA LEU A 61 12.76 12.38 -12.88
C LEU A 61 12.72 13.81 -13.46
N PRO A 62 11.92 14.71 -12.87
CA PRO A 62 11.93 16.12 -13.23
C PRO A 62 13.29 16.75 -12.89
N GLU A 63 13.62 17.86 -13.54
CA GLU A 63 14.85 18.60 -13.26
C GLU A 63 14.94 18.99 -11.77
N GLY A 64 16.14 18.82 -11.18
CA GLY A 64 16.41 19.14 -9.78
C GLY A 64 16.09 18.02 -8.78
N PHE A 65 15.37 16.97 -9.20
CA PHE A 65 15.18 15.77 -8.38
C PHE A 65 16.40 14.84 -8.46
N ARG A 66 16.66 14.15 -7.35
CA ARG A 66 17.73 13.18 -7.19
C ARG A 66 17.25 12.02 -6.33
N TYR A 67 17.97 10.90 -6.36
CA TYR A 67 17.57 9.72 -5.60
C TYR A 67 18.74 8.83 -5.22
N ARG A 68 18.48 7.95 -4.25
CA ARG A 68 19.37 6.87 -3.81
C ARG A 68 18.64 5.53 -3.83
N SER A 69 19.23 4.53 -4.45
CA SER A 69 18.76 3.15 -4.34
C SER A 69 19.33 2.44 -3.11
N PHE A 70 18.61 1.45 -2.59
CA PHE A 70 19.04 0.60 -1.47
C PHE A 70 18.29 -0.72 -1.43
N GLY A 71 18.87 -1.66 -0.66
CA GLY A 71 18.25 -2.93 -0.32
C GLY A 71 17.79 -3.69 -1.55
N TRP A 72 18.67 -3.84 -2.55
CA TRP A 72 18.33 -4.55 -3.78
C TRP A 72 18.14 -6.03 -3.49
N ALA A 73 17.33 -6.73 -4.27
CA ALA A 73 17.23 -8.19 -4.17
C ALA A 73 18.63 -8.83 -4.19
N GLY A 74 18.91 -9.70 -3.21
CA GLY A 74 20.21 -10.34 -3.01
C GLY A 74 21.24 -9.51 -2.24
N ASP A 75 20.99 -8.24 -1.88
CA ASP A 75 21.89 -7.49 -1.02
C ASP A 75 21.91 -8.10 0.39
N MET A 76 23.11 -8.27 0.96
CA MET A 76 23.25 -8.73 2.34
C MET A 76 22.75 -7.66 3.33
N MET A 77 21.75 -8.01 4.13
CA MET A 77 21.20 -7.18 5.20
C MET A 77 22.07 -7.23 6.47
N ASN A 78 21.83 -6.31 7.41
CA ASN A 78 22.64 -6.18 8.62
C ASN A 78 22.43 -7.32 9.62
N ASP A 79 21.38 -8.12 9.46
CA ASP A 79 21.14 -9.31 10.26
C ASP A 79 21.85 -10.57 9.73
N GLY A 80 22.44 -10.51 8.53
CA GLY A 80 23.21 -11.59 7.90
C GLY A 80 22.42 -12.43 6.90
N PHE A 81 21.23 -11.98 6.49
CA PHE A 81 20.43 -12.62 5.44
C PHE A 81 20.38 -11.77 4.18
N GLU A 82 20.13 -12.40 3.03
CA GLU A 82 19.94 -11.69 1.77
C GLU A 82 18.58 -11.00 1.73
N THR A 83 18.54 -9.84 1.10
CA THR A 83 17.32 -9.09 0.83
C THR A 83 16.44 -9.89 -0.13
N PRO A 84 15.19 -10.23 0.25
CA PRO A 84 14.28 -10.94 -0.64
C PRO A 84 13.85 -10.07 -1.83
N ASN A 85 13.41 -10.68 -2.92
CA ASN A 85 12.87 -9.97 -4.10
C ASN A 85 11.40 -9.54 -3.88
N LEU A 86 10.74 -9.07 -4.94
CA LEU A 86 9.31 -8.72 -5.01
C LEU A 86 8.95 -7.68 -3.95
N HIS A 87 9.65 -6.55 -3.96
CA HIS A 87 9.41 -5.47 -2.99
C HIS A 87 8.09 -4.79 -3.24
N ASP A 88 7.25 -4.72 -2.21
CA ASP A 88 5.89 -4.21 -2.40
C ASP A 88 5.56 -3.09 -1.40
N GLY A 89 4.39 -3.14 -0.76
CA GLY A 89 3.90 -2.17 0.21
C GLY A 89 4.96 -1.75 1.21
N MET A 90 5.08 -0.45 1.42
CA MET A 90 6.05 0.12 2.34
C MET A 90 5.52 1.38 3.01
N GLY A 91 5.87 1.55 4.28
CA GLY A 91 5.44 2.69 5.07
C GLY A 91 6.49 3.11 6.10
N VAL A 92 6.58 4.43 6.38
CA VAL A 92 7.38 4.94 7.51
C VAL A 92 6.61 4.66 8.80
N VAL A 93 7.11 3.73 9.61
CA VAL A 93 6.47 3.26 10.85
C VAL A 93 7.00 3.94 12.11
N ALA A 94 8.18 4.55 12.08
CA ALA A 94 8.72 5.32 13.21
C ALA A 94 9.71 6.40 12.77
N SER A 95 9.89 7.39 13.64
CA SER A 95 10.91 8.43 13.55
C SER A 95 11.56 8.61 14.92
N ASP A 96 12.88 8.50 14.98
CA ASP A 96 13.73 8.79 16.15
C ASP A 96 14.77 9.85 15.78
N GLY A 97 14.46 11.11 16.07
CA GLY A 97 15.19 12.25 15.53
C GLY A 97 15.16 12.23 14.00
N ASN A 98 16.34 12.13 13.38
CA ASN A 98 16.50 12.09 11.92
C ASN A 98 16.41 10.67 11.34
N LEU A 99 16.37 9.63 12.19
CA LEU A 99 16.27 8.25 11.72
C LEU A 99 14.81 7.88 11.50
N LEU A 100 14.49 7.50 10.27
CA LEU A 100 13.19 6.96 9.86
C LEU A 100 13.29 5.45 9.77
N THR A 101 12.35 4.73 10.37
CA THR A 101 12.19 3.30 10.17
C THR A 101 11.04 3.05 9.22
N LEU A 102 11.31 2.30 8.16
CA LEU A 102 10.33 1.83 7.19
C LEU A 102 10.10 0.33 7.38
N CYS A 103 8.89 -0.13 7.13
CA CYS A 103 8.59 -1.55 6.94
C CYS A 103 8.25 -1.76 5.46
N ARG A 104 8.82 -2.78 4.82
CA ARG A 104 8.64 -3.12 3.42
C ARG A 104 8.24 -4.58 3.27
N ASN A 105 7.21 -4.83 2.49
CA ASN A 105 6.71 -6.15 2.18
C ASN A 105 7.51 -6.84 1.07
N HIS A 106 7.36 -8.15 1.03
CA HIS A 106 7.85 -9.02 -0.03
C HIS A 106 6.70 -9.89 -0.56
N GLU A 107 6.22 -9.61 -1.77
CA GLU A 107 5.03 -10.21 -2.39
C GLU A 107 5.29 -11.62 -2.96
N ILE A 108 6.06 -12.42 -2.23
CA ILE A 108 6.52 -13.74 -2.69
C ILE A 108 5.39 -14.76 -2.57
N SER A 109 4.96 -15.28 -3.73
CA SER A 109 3.91 -16.29 -3.85
C SER A 109 4.44 -17.71 -3.76
N GLU A 110 5.72 -17.93 -4.01
CA GLU A 110 6.37 -19.24 -3.94
C GLU A 110 6.37 -19.83 -2.53
N ASP A 111 6.34 -21.15 -2.48
CA ASP A 111 6.50 -21.93 -1.26
C ASP A 111 7.91 -22.52 -1.16
N GLY A 112 8.38 -22.66 0.07
CA GLY A 112 9.73 -23.08 0.39
C GLY A 112 10.17 -22.54 1.75
N PRO A 113 11.43 -22.77 2.15
CA PRO A 113 11.93 -22.30 3.43
C PRO A 113 11.67 -20.81 3.61
N CYS A 114 10.91 -20.45 4.64
CA CYS A 114 10.59 -19.06 4.95
C CYS A 114 11.84 -18.21 5.18
N LEU A 115 11.69 -16.88 5.13
CA LEU A 115 12.75 -15.95 5.46
C LEU A 115 13.35 -16.27 6.82
N SER A 116 14.67 -16.34 6.91
CA SER A 116 15.31 -16.61 8.19
C SER A 116 15.21 -15.37 9.10
N ILE A 117 14.91 -15.61 10.37
CA ILE A 117 14.87 -14.58 11.43
C ILE A 117 15.73 -15.03 12.60
N LYS A 118 16.20 -14.05 13.39
CA LYS A 118 16.85 -14.34 14.67
C LYS A 118 15.77 -14.60 15.72
N GLY A 119 15.73 -15.84 16.23
CA GLY A 119 14.76 -16.29 17.24
C GLY A 119 13.64 -17.17 16.67
N ASP A 120 12.71 -17.56 17.54
CA ASP A 120 11.49 -18.27 17.15
C ASP A 120 10.37 -17.24 16.90
N GLY A 121 9.66 -17.35 15.78
CA GLY A 121 8.61 -16.37 15.45
C GLY A 121 8.18 -16.34 13.99
N VAL A 122 8.11 -17.51 13.35
CA VAL A 122 7.65 -17.63 11.95
C VAL A 122 6.20 -18.11 11.94
N TYR A 123 5.36 -17.56 11.07
CA TYR A 123 3.98 -18.02 10.95
C TYR A 123 3.93 -19.40 10.28
N ASP A 124 4.33 -19.49 9.01
CA ASP A 124 4.45 -20.73 8.24
C ASP A 124 5.89 -20.95 7.77
N LYS A 125 6.45 -22.14 8.00
CA LYS A 125 7.83 -22.47 7.60
C LYS A 125 8.00 -22.68 6.10
N GLN A 126 6.90 -22.80 5.37
CA GLN A 126 6.87 -23.04 3.92
C GLN A 126 6.39 -21.83 3.12
N ALA A 127 6.17 -20.67 3.76
CA ALA A 127 5.81 -19.44 3.06
C ALA A 127 7.01 -18.49 3.00
N MET A 128 7.39 -18.09 1.78
CA MET A 128 8.63 -17.35 1.52
C MET A 128 8.49 -15.82 1.58
N GLY A 129 7.27 -15.31 1.72
CA GLY A 129 7.00 -13.89 1.94
C GLY A 129 7.40 -13.42 3.34
N GLY A 130 7.08 -12.16 3.61
CA GLY A 130 7.38 -11.50 4.87
C GLY A 130 7.65 -10.01 4.70
N CYS A 131 8.27 -9.44 5.72
CA CYS A 131 8.60 -8.01 5.74
C CYS A 131 10.06 -7.80 6.15
N THR A 132 10.67 -6.74 5.64
CA THR A 132 11.96 -6.21 6.10
C THR A 132 11.79 -4.81 6.66
N SER A 133 12.54 -4.48 7.72
CA SER A 133 12.64 -3.11 8.22
C SER A 133 13.87 -2.44 7.62
N LEU A 134 13.73 -1.19 7.16
CA LEU A 134 14.82 -0.36 6.67
C LEU A 134 14.98 0.87 7.56
N VAL A 135 16.19 1.36 7.74
CA VAL A 135 16.48 2.60 8.47
C VAL A 135 17.12 3.60 7.52
N PHE A 136 16.58 4.82 7.49
CA PHE A 136 17.05 5.93 6.67
C PHE A 136 17.34 7.14 7.55
N ASP A 137 18.51 7.77 7.38
CA ASP A 137 18.86 9.03 8.01
C ASP A 137 18.39 10.18 7.11
N ALA A 138 17.32 10.86 7.50
CA ALA A 138 16.68 11.91 6.72
C ALA A 138 17.48 13.23 6.68
N GLU A 139 18.37 13.46 7.64
CA GLU A 139 19.27 14.62 7.64
C GLU A 139 20.46 14.38 6.72
N ARG A 140 21.09 13.21 6.84
CA ARG A 140 22.19 12.82 5.94
C ARG A 140 21.70 12.51 4.53
N GLY A 141 20.44 12.10 4.40
CA GLY A 141 19.84 11.63 3.16
C GLY A 141 20.42 10.29 2.72
N ASP A 142 20.56 9.34 3.64
CA ASP A 142 21.27 8.10 3.36
C ASP A 142 20.71 6.89 4.13
N TRP A 143 20.85 5.72 3.53
CA TRP A 143 20.41 4.46 4.14
C TRP A 143 21.40 3.98 5.20
N VAL A 144 20.86 3.46 6.30
CA VAL A 144 21.64 3.07 7.49
C VAL A 144 21.70 1.56 7.63
N SER A 145 20.55 0.89 7.56
CA SER A 145 20.48 -0.55 7.75
C SER A 145 19.19 -1.17 7.21
N SER A 146 19.20 -2.48 7.05
CA SER A 146 18.03 -3.32 6.82
C SER A 146 18.11 -4.62 7.63
N ARG A 147 16.96 -5.23 7.89
CA ARG A 147 16.82 -6.53 8.57
C ARG A 147 15.47 -7.17 8.27
N THR A 148 15.34 -8.47 8.45
CA THR A 148 14.04 -9.15 8.48
C THR A 148 13.22 -8.67 9.68
N SER A 149 11.91 -8.53 9.49
CA SER A 149 10.96 -8.01 10.47
C SER A 149 9.68 -8.84 10.61
N LEU A 150 9.30 -9.62 9.60
CA LEU A 150 8.28 -10.66 9.70
C LEU A 150 8.65 -11.80 8.75
N SER A 151 8.30 -13.04 9.10
CA SER A 151 8.61 -14.21 8.29
C SER A 151 7.51 -15.27 8.36
N GLY A 152 7.36 -16.00 7.26
CA GLY A 152 6.44 -17.12 7.15
C GLY A 152 5.03 -16.71 6.78
N THR A 153 4.87 -15.54 6.16
CA THR A 153 3.65 -15.09 5.49
C THR A 153 3.81 -15.23 3.98
N SER A 154 2.72 -15.11 3.23
CA SER A 154 2.72 -15.32 1.78
C SER A 154 2.07 -14.16 1.05
N ARG A 155 2.65 -13.80 -0.11
CA ARG A 155 2.11 -12.78 -1.01
C ARG A 155 1.73 -11.50 -0.26
N ASN A 156 2.67 -11.00 0.52
CA ASN A 156 2.52 -9.74 1.24
C ASN A 156 2.51 -8.62 0.20
N CYS A 157 1.33 -8.19 -0.22
CA CYS A 157 1.15 -7.12 -1.22
C CYS A 157 1.37 -5.76 -0.55
N ALA A 158 0.30 -5.00 -0.31
CA ALA A 158 0.38 -3.74 0.37
C ALA A 158 0.09 -3.87 1.88
N GLY A 159 -0.49 -2.82 2.46
CA GLY A 159 -0.68 -2.72 3.88
C GLY A 159 -0.93 -1.29 4.32
N GLY A 160 -0.66 -1.01 5.60
CA GLY A 160 -0.94 0.29 6.19
C GLY A 160 -0.15 0.61 7.44
N VAL A 161 0.26 1.87 7.57
CA VAL A 161 0.90 2.38 8.79
C VAL A 161 -0.16 2.65 9.87
N THR A 162 0.06 2.12 11.07
CA THR A 162 -0.81 2.40 12.22
C THR A 162 -0.42 3.68 12.96
N PRO A 163 -1.36 4.32 13.68
CA PRO A 163 -1.07 5.45 14.55
C PRO A 163 -0.15 5.11 15.74
N TRP A 164 0.06 3.82 16.04
CA TRP A 164 0.85 3.33 17.17
C TRP A 164 2.19 2.70 16.73
N ASN A 165 2.72 3.17 15.60
CA ASN A 165 4.07 2.89 15.10
C ASN A 165 4.32 1.42 14.69
N THR A 166 3.33 0.83 14.02
CA THR A 166 3.42 -0.51 13.42
C THR A 166 2.99 -0.46 11.95
N TRP A 167 3.34 -1.50 11.21
CA TRP A 167 2.86 -1.77 9.85
C TRP A 167 1.90 -2.95 9.91
N LEU A 168 0.75 -2.81 9.27
CA LEU A 168 -0.15 -3.92 8.97
C LEU A 168 0.18 -4.42 7.58
N THR A 169 0.70 -5.64 7.47
CA THR A 169 0.95 -6.28 6.17
C THR A 169 -0.22 -7.17 5.80
N ALA A 170 -0.61 -7.14 4.53
CA ALA A 170 -1.77 -7.83 3.97
C ALA A 170 -1.32 -8.98 3.06
N GLU A 171 -1.84 -10.20 3.28
CA GLU A 171 -1.64 -11.32 2.37
C GLU A 171 -2.73 -11.32 1.27
N GLU A 172 -2.32 -11.21 0.01
CA GLU A 172 -3.21 -11.19 -1.15
C GLU A 172 -3.46 -12.62 -1.71
N THR A 173 -3.68 -13.58 -0.81
CA THR A 173 -3.95 -14.98 -1.18
C THR A 173 -4.72 -15.67 -0.09
N VAL A 174 -5.67 -16.54 -0.43
CA VAL A 174 -6.36 -17.37 0.59
C VAL A 174 -5.84 -18.80 0.66
N LEU A 175 -4.76 -19.12 -0.04
CA LEU A 175 -4.28 -20.49 -0.18
C LEU A 175 -3.83 -21.08 1.17
N GLY A 176 -3.93 -22.41 1.29
CA GLY A 176 -3.52 -23.14 2.48
C GLY A 176 -2.94 -24.51 2.15
N PRO A 177 -2.86 -25.42 3.15
CA PRO A 177 -2.14 -26.67 3.01
C PRO A 177 -2.75 -27.57 1.94
N GLY A 178 -1.98 -27.83 0.89
CA GLY A 178 -2.38 -28.72 -0.20
C GLY A 178 -3.35 -28.12 -1.23
N ASP A 179 -3.70 -26.84 -1.11
CA ASP A 179 -4.38 -26.10 -2.16
C ASP A 179 -3.49 -25.98 -3.40
N ARG A 180 -4.08 -25.62 -4.54
CA ARG A 180 -3.32 -25.34 -5.76
C ARG A 180 -3.41 -23.87 -6.14
N ASP A 181 -2.32 -23.34 -6.65
CA ASP A 181 -2.26 -21.96 -7.09
C ASP A 181 -2.84 -21.82 -8.49
N ALA A 182 -4.04 -21.24 -8.63
CA ALA A 182 -4.66 -21.06 -9.94
C ALA A 182 -3.86 -20.09 -10.83
N TYR A 183 -3.07 -19.20 -10.23
CA TYR A 183 -2.26 -18.19 -10.92
C TYR A 183 -0.85 -18.69 -11.24
N ASN A 184 -0.38 -19.75 -10.56
CA ASN A 184 0.91 -20.40 -10.82
C ASN A 184 0.75 -21.86 -11.31
N ASN A 185 0.19 -22.04 -12.51
CA ASN A 185 0.08 -23.32 -13.21
C ASN A 185 -0.54 -24.47 -12.37
N TYR A 186 -1.43 -24.17 -11.43
CA TYR A 186 -2.03 -25.15 -10.52
C TYR A 186 -0.99 -25.93 -9.69
N ALA A 187 0.13 -25.27 -9.37
CA ALA A 187 1.15 -25.77 -8.46
C ALA A 187 0.53 -26.04 -7.08
N LYS A 188 0.76 -27.24 -6.54
CA LYS A 188 0.24 -27.61 -5.23
C LYS A 188 1.11 -26.97 -4.14
N LYS A 189 0.53 -26.14 -3.28
CA LYS A 189 1.21 -25.48 -2.18
C LYS A 189 1.58 -26.47 -1.07
N THR A 190 2.77 -26.29 -0.52
CA THR A 190 3.34 -27.03 0.62
C THR A 190 3.20 -26.28 1.95
N PHE A 191 2.42 -25.19 1.97
CA PHE A 191 2.05 -24.46 3.18
C PHE A 191 1.59 -25.39 4.30
N GLN A 192 1.93 -25.02 5.53
CA GLN A 192 1.59 -25.71 6.76
C GLN A 192 0.41 -25.02 7.49
N LYS A 193 0.10 -23.79 7.12
CA LYS A 193 -1.00 -22.99 7.63
C LYS A 193 -1.84 -22.42 6.49
N THR A 194 -2.98 -21.85 6.86
CA THR A 194 -3.85 -21.12 5.93
C THR A 194 -3.41 -19.67 5.84
N HIS A 195 -3.50 -19.08 4.65
CA HIS A 195 -3.16 -17.68 4.39
C HIS A 195 -4.40 -16.85 4.06
N GLY A 196 -4.18 -15.55 3.89
CA GLY A 196 -5.18 -14.53 3.57
C GLY A 196 -5.47 -13.63 4.75
N TRP A 197 -4.46 -13.38 5.57
CA TRP A 197 -4.60 -12.66 6.82
C TRP A 197 -3.80 -11.36 6.84
N VAL A 198 -4.16 -10.50 7.79
CA VAL A 198 -3.37 -9.32 8.15
C VAL A 198 -2.50 -9.64 9.37
N PHE A 199 -1.24 -9.18 9.33
CA PHE A 199 -0.27 -9.31 10.41
C PHE A 199 0.29 -7.95 10.83
N GLU A 200 0.69 -7.83 12.08
CA GLU A 200 1.24 -6.59 12.64
C GLU A 200 2.75 -6.68 12.86
N VAL A 201 3.49 -5.73 12.27
CA VAL A 201 4.94 -5.62 12.31
C VAL A 201 5.35 -4.34 13.04
N PRO A 202 6.06 -4.43 14.18
CA PRO A 202 6.50 -3.26 14.93
C PRO A 202 7.68 -2.57 14.23
N ALA A 203 7.85 -1.27 14.46
CA ALA A 203 9.05 -0.55 14.02
C ALA A 203 10.36 -1.21 14.51
N ASN A 204 10.34 -1.78 15.71
CA ASN A 204 11.50 -2.43 16.32
C ASN A 204 11.18 -3.87 16.72
N GLY A 205 12.10 -4.80 16.42
CA GLY A 205 11.95 -6.22 16.72
C GLY A 205 11.30 -7.02 15.59
N ILE A 206 10.87 -8.23 15.91
CA ILE A 206 10.17 -9.15 15.00
C ILE A 206 8.66 -9.02 15.22
N GLY A 207 7.90 -9.04 14.12
CA GLY A 207 6.45 -8.97 14.08
C GLY A 207 5.76 -10.13 14.76
N ASN A 208 4.50 -9.92 15.10
CA ASN A 208 3.67 -10.96 15.68
C ASN A 208 3.33 -11.98 14.58
N PRO A 209 3.75 -13.25 14.70
CA PRO A 209 3.41 -14.26 13.71
C PRO A 209 1.95 -14.71 13.81
N GLU A 210 1.16 -14.19 14.74
CA GLU A 210 -0.27 -14.51 14.83
C GLU A 210 -1.10 -13.57 13.95
N PRO A 211 -1.99 -14.10 13.08
CA PRO A 211 -2.84 -13.29 12.22
C PRO A 211 -3.98 -12.60 13.00
N ILE A 212 -4.39 -11.41 12.54
CA ILE A 212 -5.56 -10.69 13.06
C ILE A 212 -6.83 -11.18 12.35
N LYS A 213 -7.25 -12.41 12.67
CA LYS A 213 -8.35 -13.10 11.96
C LYS A 213 -9.68 -12.35 11.90
N ALA A 214 -9.93 -11.46 12.85
CA ALA A 214 -11.18 -10.68 12.90
C ALA A 214 -11.29 -9.63 11.77
N MET A 215 -10.16 -9.26 11.14
CA MET A 215 -10.11 -8.41 9.94
C MET A 215 -10.49 -9.17 8.66
N GLY A 216 -10.53 -10.50 8.72
CA GLY A 216 -11.09 -11.35 7.67
C GLY A 216 -10.06 -12.09 6.85
N ARG A 217 -10.58 -13.03 6.04
CA ARG A 217 -9.80 -13.92 5.19
C ARG A 217 -10.20 -13.80 3.73
N PHE A 218 -9.51 -12.94 3.00
CA PHE A 218 -9.69 -12.68 1.57
C PHE A 218 -8.36 -12.24 0.95
N VAL A 219 -8.38 -11.88 -0.32
CA VAL A 219 -7.23 -11.32 -1.05
C VAL A 219 -7.07 -9.84 -0.65
N HIS A 220 -6.47 -9.61 0.52
CA HIS A 220 -6.26 -8.26 1.05
C HIS A 220 -5.23 -7.53 0.22
N GLU A 221 -5.50 -6.27 -0.12
CA GLU A 221 -4.48 -5.42 -0.74
C GLU A 221 -3.86 -4.44 0.25
N ALA A 222 -4.53 -3.32 0.50
CA ALA A 222 -3.99 -2.19 1.24
C ALA A 222 -4.89 -1.83 2.42
N ILE A 223 -4.28 -1.12 3.38
CA ILE A 223 -4.90 -0.81 4.66
C ILE A 223 -4.74 0.67 4.98
N ALA A 224 -5.83 1.32 5.37
CA ALA A 224 -5.82 2.68 5.88
C ALA A 224 -6.40 2.71 7.30
N VAL A 225 -5.67 3.28 8.27
CA VAL A 225 -6.14 3.39 9.65
C VAL A 225 -6.53 4.83 9.97
N ASP A 226 -7.78 5.03 10.35
CA ASP A 226 -8.23 6.32 10.90
C ASP A 226 -7.54 6.55 12.25
N ARG A 227 -6.71 7.60 12.29
CA ARG A 227 -5.89 7.97 13.45
C ARG A 227 -6.72 8.35 14.69
N ASN A 228 -7.96 8.80 14.51
CA ASN A 228 -8.81 9.25 15.61
C ASN A 228 -9.62 8.10 16.21
N SER A 229 -10.29 7.32 15.36
CA SER A 229 -11.19 6.25 15.81
C SER A 229 -10.50 4.90 15.99
N GLY A 230 -9.37 4.67 15.32
CA GLY A 230 -8.72 3.37 15.21
C GLY A 230 -9.43 2.40 14.26
N ILE A 231 -10.45 2.84 13.52
CA ILE A 231 -11.09 2.04 12.47
C ILE A 231 -10.07 1.78 11.37
N VAL A 232 -10.05 0.54 10.90
CA VAL A 232 -9.18 0.08 9.81
C VAL A 232 -10.03 -0.08 8.57
N TYR A 233 -9.59 0.44 7.44
CA TYR A 233 -10.23 0.29 6.13
C TYR A 233 -9.37 -0.60 5.26
N GLU A 234 -10.01 -1.53 4.56
CA GLU A 234 -9.34 -2.62 3.86
C GLU A 234 -9.89 -2.73 2.43
N THR A 235 -8.99 -2.90 1.47
CA THR A 235 -9.27 -3.13 0.06
C THR A 235 -9.07 -4.61 -0.31
N GLU A 236 -9.68 -5.04 -1.41
CA GLU A 236 -9.68 -6.43 -1.89
C GLU A 236 -9.34 -6.45 -3.37
N ASP A 237 -8.19 -7.02 -3.74
CA ASP A 237 -7.82 -7.12 -5.16
C ASP A 237 -8.51 -8.32 -5.81
N ARG A 238 -9.66 -8.03 -6.42
CA ARG A 238 -10.41 -9.01 -7.21
C ARG A 238 -11.28 -8.29 -8.24
N GLY A 239 -11.54 -8.93 -9.38
CA GLY A 239 -12.52 -8.41 -10.36
C GLY A 239 -13.96 -8.23 -9.82
N THR A 240 -14.22 -8.72 -8.60
CA THR A 240 -15.36 -8.33 -7.76
C THR A 240 -14.84 -8.00 -6.36
N ALA A 241 -14.58 -6.72 -6.10
CA ALA A 241 -13.98 -6.25 -4.87
C ALA A 241 -15.02 -5.64 -3.93
N GLY A 242 -14.89 -5.89 -2.63
CA GLY A 242 -15.53 -5.13 -1.58
C GLY A 242 -14.63 -4.05 -1.01
N PHE A 243 -15.21 -2.95 -0.53
CA PHE A 243 -14.55 -2.01 0.36
C PHE A 243 -14.99 -2.28 1.79
N TYR A 244 -14.04 -2.52 2.69
CA TYR A 244 -14.33 -2.98 4.05
C TYR A 244 -13.88 -1.98 5.11
N ARG A 245 -14.49 -2.09 6.29
CA ARG A 245 -13.96 -1.50 7.52
C ARG A 245 -14.00 -2.50 8.66
N PHE A 246 -12.94 -2.52 9.44
CA PHE A 246 -12.84 -3.22 10.71
C PHE A 246 -12.90 -2.22 11.87
N ILE A 247 -13.90 -2.39 12.73
CA ILE A 247 -14.10 -1.61 13.94
C ILE A 247 -13.50 -2.40 15.11
N PRO A 248 -12.33 -2.01 15.65
CA PRO A 248 -11.73 -2.75 16.76
C PRO A 248 -12.53 -2.58 18.05
N THR A 249 -12.60 -3.63 18.86
CA THR A 249 -13.19 -3.57 20.21
C THR A 249 -12.36 -2.68 21.13
N GLN A 250 -11.05 -2.62 20.88
CA GLN A 250 -10.09 -1.78 21.58
C GLN A 250 -9.20 -1.07 20.54
N PRO A 251 -9.41 0.22 20.26
CA PRO A 251 -8.53 0.99 19.38
C PRO A 251 -7.06 0.83 19.79
N GLY A 252 -6.19 0.53 18.83
CA GLY A 252 -4.77 0.26 19.07
C GLY A 252 -4.43 -1.16 19.56
N ASN A 253 -5.41 -2.05 19.73
CA ASN A 253 -5.19 -3.45 20.05
C ASN A 253 -6.08 -4.34 19.16
N LEU A 254 -5.66 -4.53 17.91
CA LEU A 254 -6.45 -5.24 16.89
C LEU A 254 -6.66 -6.73 17.24
N HIS A 255 -5.73 -7.33 17.98
CA HIS A 255 -5.87 -8.71 18.49
C HIS A 255 -6.97 -8.89 19.54
N ALA A 256 -7.50 -7.81 20.13
CA ALA A 256 -8.68 -7.88 20.98
C ALA A 256 -9.97 -8.23 20.19
N GLY A 257 -9.88 -8.29 18.86
CA GLY A 257 -11.01 -8.55 17.98
C GLY A 257 -11.85 -7.31 17.70
N GLY A 258 -12.88 -7.46 16.88
CA GLY A 258 -13.71 -6.37 16.40
C GLY A 258 -14.79 -6.86 15.45
N VAL A 259 -15.35 -5.94 14.69
CA VAL A 259 -16.40 -6.21 13.70
C VAL A 259 -15.92 -5.77 12.33
N LEU A 260 -15.90 -6.72 11.39
CA LEU A 260 -15.69 -6.45 9.96
C LEU A 260 -17.03 -6.13 9.30
N GLU A 261 -17.06 -5.08 8.49
CA GLU A 261 -18.22 -4.65 7.71
C GLU A 261 -17.82 -4.34 6.27
N MET A 262 -18.73 -4.61 5.33
CA MET A 262 -18.58 -4.25 3.91
C MET A 262 -19.46 -3.04 3.58
N ALA A 263 -18.94 -2.12 2.75
CA ALA A 263 -19.65 -0.94 2.31
C ALA A 263 -20.76 -1.27 1.30
N GLU A 264 -21.93 -0.67 1.50
CA GLU A 264 -22.96 -0.44 0.49
C GLU A 264 -22.85 1.01 0.01
N VAL A 265 -22.76 1.19 -1.30
CA VAL A 265 -23.02 2.48 -1.94
C VAL A 265 -24.49 2.52 -2.31
N VAL A 266 -25.25 3.36 -1.63
CA VAL A 266 -26.71 3.35 -1.66
C VAL A 266 -27.23 3.54 -3.09
N ASN A 267 -28.14 2.65 -3.51
CA ASN A 267 -28.71 2.57 -4.87
C ASN A 267 -27.69 2.31 -6.00
N THR A 268 -26.44 1.97 -5.68
CA THR A 268 -25.38 1.71 -6.66
C THR A 268 -24.67 0.40 -6.32
N PRO A 269 -25.24 -0.75 -6.69
CA PRO A 269 -24.69 -2.06 -6.34
C PRO A 269 -23.40 -2.43 -7.09
N ASP A 270 -23.09 -1.73 -8.19
CA ASP A 270 -21.91 -1.98 -9.03
C ASP A 270 -21.26 -0.65 -9.43
N LEU A 271 -20.02 -0.43 -8.99
CA LEU A 271 -19.21 0.75 -9.25
C LEU A 271 -18.09 0.51 -10.27
N ARG A 272 -18.06 -0.66 -10.92
CA ARG A 272 -16.98 -1.00 -11.88
C ARG A 272 -17.06 -0.19 -13.17
N GLY A 273 -18.25 0.29 -13.51
CA GLY A 273 -18.49 1.10 -14.71
C GLY A 273 -18.02 2.54 -14.57
N GLY A 274 -18.32 3.34 -15.60
CA GLY A 274 -17.93 4.75 -15.63
C GLY A 274 -18.86 5.68 -14.86
N PHE A 275 -18.28 6.63 -14.14
CA PHE A 275 -19.02 7.72 -13.47
C PHE A 275 -18.38 9.07 -13.80
N ALA A 276 -19.13 10.16 -13.62
CA ALA A 276 -18.57 11.49 -13.79
C ALA A 276 -17.69 11.84 -12.58
N ASP A 277 -16.53 12.47 -12.84
CA ASP A 277 -15.69 13.02 -11.77
C ASP A 277 -16.49 13.95 -10.85
N GLY A 278 -16.26 13.82 -9.55
CA GLY A 278 -16.99 14.54 -8.51
C GLY A 278 -18.34 13.95 -8.16
N SER A 279 -18.76 12.84 -8.78
CA SER A 279 -19.97 12.10 -8.35
C SER A 279 -19.84 11.69 -6.89
N THR A 280 -20.90 11.94 -6.11
CA THR A 280 -20.94 11.61 -4.68
C THR A 280 -22.08 10.67 -4.37
N PHE A 281 -21.85 9.72 -3.47
CA PHE A 281 -22.79 8.68 -3.08
C PHE A 281 -22.85 8.58 -1.56
N ASP A 282 -24.00 8.17 -1.03
CA ASP A 282 -24.13 7.84 0.38
C ASP A 282 -23.67 6.40 0.64
N VAL A 283 -23.01 6.17 1.77
CA VAL A 283 -22.47 4.88 2.16
C VAL A 283 -23.18 4.35 3.42
N ARG A 284 -23.44 3.04 3.42
CA ARG A 284 -23.89 2.26 4.59
C ARG A 284 -22.99 1.05 4.77
N TRP A 285 -23.08 0.40 5.92
CA TRP A 285 -22.18 -0.69 6.27
C TRP A 285 -22.95 -1.93 6.71
N HIS A 286 -22.47 -3.08 6.24
CA HIS A 286 -23.06 -4.39 6.51
C HIS A 286 -22.06 -5.30 7.19
N ARG A 287 -22.40 -5.74 8.39
CA ARG A 287 -21.57 -6.69 9.15
C ARG A 287 -21.37 -7.99 8.38
N ILE A 288 -20.13 -8.48 8.38
CA ILE A 288 -19.76 -9.83 7.98
C ILE A 288 -19.96 -10.77 9.18
N ASP A 289 -20.66 -11.88 8.98
CA ASP A 289 -21.03 -12.78 10.07
C ASP A 289 -19.87 -13.70 10.47
N ASP A 290 -19.22 -14.29 9.47
CA ASP A 290 -17.99 -15.07 9.65
C ASP A 290 -16.88 -14.49 8.76
N PRO A 291 -15.98 -13.66 9.32
CA PRO A 291 -14.90 -13.06 8.56
C PRO A 291 -13.84 -14.08 8.13
N THR A 292 -13.87 -15.32 8.63
CA THR A 292 -12.82 -16.32 8.37
C THR A 292 -13.07 -17.19 7.13
N LEU A 293 -14.24 -17.05 6.49
CA LEU A 293 -14.60 -17.81 5.30
C LEU A 293 -13.85 -17.28 4.08
N SER A 294 -12.93 -18.08 3.55
CA SER A 294 -12.20 -17.77 2.32
C SER A 294 -12.96 -18.11 1.04
N ALA A 295 -14.07 -18.85 1.09
CA ALA A 295 -14.80 -19.29 -0.09
C ALA A 295 -16.30 -19.46 0.17
N THR A 296 -17.13 -19.36 -0.88
CA THR A 296 -18.59 -19.59 -0.78
C THR A 296 -18.96 -21.05 -0.57
N LYS A 297 -18.11 -21.94 -1.06
CA LYS A 297 -18.24 -23.39 -0.94
C LYS A 297 -16.88 -23.96 -0.57
N ALA A 298 -16.89 -24.94 0.32
CA ALA A 298 -15.71 -25.75 0.57
C ALA A 298 -15.34 -26.52 -0.72
N GLY A 299 -14.12 -26.34 -1.22
CA GLY A 299 -13.67 -26.95 -2.46
C GLY A 299 -12.46 -26.22 -3.05
N PHE A 300 -11.89 -26.82 -4.09
CA PHE A 300 -10.73 -26.27 -4.81
C PHE A 300 -11.07 -26.05 -6.30
N PRO A 301 -10.66 -24.91 -6.92
CA PRO A 301 -10.07 -23.74 -6.27
C PRO A 301 -11.05 -23.07 -5.31
N ALA A 302 -10.52 -22.52 -4.20
CA ALA A 302 -11.29 -21.59 -3.39
C ALA A 302 -11.65 -20.40 -4.28
N ASP A 303 -12.90 -19.98 -4.28
CA ASP A 303 -13.35 -18.89 -5.13
C ASP A 303 -12.97 -17.51 -4.59
N GLU A 304 -12.32 -17.44 -3.41
CA GLU A 304 -11.92 -16.23 -2.67
C GLU A 304 -13.11 -15.37 -2.20
N LEU A 305 -14.34 -15.82 -2.42
CA LEU A 305 -15.54 -14.98 -2.33
C LEU A 305 -16.28 -15.09 -0.99
N GLY A 306 -15.72 -15.80 -0.01
CA GLY A 306 -16.44 -16.13 1.24
C GLY A 306 -16.86 -14.89 2.05
N VAL A 307 -15.97 -13.93 2.23
CA VAL A 307 -16.28 -12.64 2.88
C VAL A 307 -17.15 -11.76 2.00
N PHE A 308 -16.73 -11.51 0.75
CA PHE A 308 -17.45 -10.68 -0.22
C PHE A 308 -18.93 -11.08 -0.36
N LYS A 309 -19.23 -12.37 -0.51
CA LYS A 309 -20.62 -12.83 -0.74
C LYS A 309 -21.53 -12.67 0.46
N GLN A 310 -20.99 -12.67 1.69
CA GLN A 310 -21.78 -12.35 2.88
C GLN A 310 -22.20 -10.87 2.87
N GLY A 311 -21.26 -9.97 2.57
CA GLY A 311 -21.56 -8.54 2.48
C GLY A 311 -22.48 -8.20 1.31
N GLN A 312 -22.21 -8.77 0.13
CA GLN A 312 -23.07 -8.61 -1.06
C GLN A 312 -24.50 -9.08 -0.80
N ALA A 313 -24.70 -10.21 -0.12
CA ALA A 313 -26.03 -10.71 0.22
C ALA A 313 -26.84 -9.76 1.14
N LYS A 314 -26.16 -8.85 1.84
CA LYS A 314 -26.75 -7.85 2.73
C LYS A 314 -26.91 -6.47 2.08
N GLY A 315 -26.39 -6.29 0.86
CA GLY A 315 -26.48 -5.03 0.11
C GLY A 315 -25.14 -4.37 -0.20
N GLY A 316 -24.01 -4.99 0.18
CA GLY A 316 -22.67 -4.48 -0.16
C GLY A 316 -22.47 -4.28 -1.66
N SER A 317 -21.83 -3.17 -2.02
CA SER A 317 -21.58 -2.79 -3.41
C SER A 317 -20.27 -3.38 -3.92
N MET A 318 -20.21 -3.56 -5.24
CA MET A 318 -19.06 -4.16 -5.91
C MET A 318 -18.22 -3.10 -6.60
N PHE A 319 -16.90 -3.20 -6.42
CA PHE A 319 -15.88 -2.46 -7.13
C PHE A 319 -15.05 -3.42 -8.00
N SER A 320 -14.13 -2.86 -8.79
CA SER A 320 -13.18 -3.63 -9.61
C SER A 320 -11.83 -3.47 -8.96
N ARG A 321 -11.22 -4.56 -8.48
CA ARG A 321 -9.81 -4.63 -8.10
C ARG A 321 -9.38 -3.40 -7.27
N LEU A 322 -9.89 -3.33 -6.04
CA LEU A 322 -9.49 -2.24 -5.16
C LEU A 322 -8.10 -2.55 -4.64
N GLU A 323 -7.12 -1.71 -4.98
CA GLU A 323 -5.73 -1.97 -4.62
C GLU A 323 -5.27 -1.00 -3.53
N GLY A 324 -4.55 0.07 -3.88
CA GLY A 324 -4.00 1.05 -2.96
C GLY A 324 -5.05 1.68 -2.03
N CYS A 325 -4.65 1.95 -0.78
CA CYS A 325 -5.53 2.52 0.25
C CYS A 325 -4.72 3.35 1.24
N TRP A 326 -5.16 4.59 1.50
CA TRP A 326 -4.43 5.50 2.40
C TRP A 326 -5.35 6.44 3.18
N PHE A 327 -4.98 6.72 4.43
CA PHE A 327 -5.67 7.70 5.26
C PHE A 327 -4.94 9.04 5.26
N GLY A 328 -5.63 10.13 4.95
CA GLY A 328 -5.08 11.48 4.98
C GLY A 328 -6.18 12.54 5.05
N GLY A 329 -5.93 13.65 5.76
CA GLY A 329 -6.91 14.74 5.82
C GLY A 329 -8.26 14.39 6.44
N GLY A 330 -8.35 13.30 7.21
CA GLY A 330 -9.61 12.79 7.76
C GLY A 330 -10.46 12.00 6.76
N LYS A 331 -9.89 11.64 5.60
CA LYS A 331 -10.52 10.85 4.54
C LYS A 331 -9.70 9.60 4.26
N VAL A 332 -10.35 8.63 3.61
CA VAL A 332 -9.71 7.44 3.06
C VAL A 332 -9.68 7.58 1.55
N TYR A 333 -8.54 7.36 0.94
CA TYR A 333 -8.36 7.36 -0.51
C TYR A 333 -8.02 5.95 -0.94
N PHE A 334 -8.64 5.47 -2.01
CA PHE A 334 -8.33 4.17 -2.59
C PHE A 334 -8.59 4.20 -4.09
N ASP A 335 -7.90 3.36 -4.84
CA ASP A 335 -8.10 3.18 -6.26
C ASP A 335 -8.93 1.93 -6.57
N ALA A 336 -9.40 1.88 -7.82
CA ALA A 336 -9.92 0.69 -8.47
C ALA A 336 -9.14 0.53 -9.77
N THR A 337 -8.18 -0.39 -9.81
CA THR A 337 -7.09 -0.41 -10.81
C THR A 337 -7.58 -0.45 -12.26
N ASP A 338 -8.61 -1.27 -12.52
CA ASP A 338 -9.20 -1.45 -13.84
C ASP A 338 -10.67 -1.03 -13.88
N GLY A 339 -11.08 -0.19 -12.91
CA GLY A 339 -12.39 0.45 -12.90
C GLY A 339 -12.57 1.51 -13.99
N GLY A 340 -13.83 1.92 -14.18
CA GLY A 340 -14.22 3.01 -15.07
C GLY A 340 -14.54 2.57 -16.50
N ALA A 341 -15.09 3.50 -17.30
CA ALA A 341 -15.53 3.21 -18.67
C ALA A 341 -14.41 2.74 -19.60
N ALA A 342 -13.18 3.19 -19.35
CA ALA A 342 -12.00 2.81 -20.11
C ALA A 342 -11.30 1.54 -19.58
N GLY A 343 -11.71 1.02 -18.42
CA GLY A 343 -11.02 -0.06 -17.73
C GLY A 343 -9.55 0.28 -17.46
N ALA A 344 -9.31 1.49 -16.96
CA ALA A 344 -7.98 2.10 -16.87
C ALA A 344 -7.67 2.68 -15.48
N GLY A 345 -8.66 2.73 -14.59
CA GLY A 345 -8.46 3.17 -13.22
C GLY A 345 -9.46 4.21 -12.76
N GLN A 346 -9.86 4.12 -11.50
CA GLN A 346 -10.61 5.16 -10.77
C GLN A 346 -9.93 5.46 -9.43
N ILE A 347 -9.99 6.69 -8.97
CA ILE A 347 -9.52 7.12 -7.65
C ILE A 347 -10.71 7.63 -6.84
N TRP A 348 -10.93 7.03 -5.68
CA TRP A 348 -12.05 7.28 -4.80
C TRP A 348 -11.62 7.97 -3.51
N GLU A 349 -12.49 8.81 -2.97
CA GLU A 349 -12.39 9.41 -1.63
C GLU A 349 -13.60 8.97 -0.81
N PHE A 350 -13.36 8.29 0.31
CA PHE A 350 -14.36 8.03 1.31
C PHE A 350 -14.22 9.00 2.49
N ASP A 351 -15.35 9.56 2.90
CA ASP A 351 -15.51 10.45 4.04
C ASP A 351 -16.16 9.70 5.22
N PRO A 352 -15.39 9.28 6.24
CA PRO A 352 -15.91 8.61 7.42
C PRO A 352 -16.88 9.47 8.25
N GLU A 353 -16.71 10.79 8.27
CA GLU A 353 -17.56 11.68 9.08
C GLU A 353 -18.95 11.79 8.49
N ASN A 354 -19.03 12.02 7.17
CA ASN A 354 -20.30 12.23 6.47
C ASN A 354 -20.88 10.96 5.84
N GLN A 355 -20.15 9.83 5.89
CA GLN A 355 -20.52 8.57 5.25
C GLN A 355 -20.79 8.76 3.75
N LYS A 356 -19.85 9.43 3.06
CA LYS A 356 -19.94 9.72 1.64
C LYS A 356 -18.76 9.16 0.88
N LEU A 357 -19.04 8.59 -0.29
CA LEU A 357 -18.04 8.20 -1.26
C LEU A 357 -18.05 9.20 -2.41
N LYS A 358 -16.88 9.59 -2.91
CA LYS A 358 -16.74 10.51 -4.04
C LYS A 358 -15.73 9.95 -5.04
N LEU A 359 -16.09 9.96 -6.32
CA LEU A 359 -15.13 9.71 -7.39
C LEU A 359 -14.29 10.98 -7.59
N LEU A 360 -12.98 10.90 -7.37
CA LEU A 360 -12.07 12.02 -7.58
C LEU A 360 -11.59 12.13 -9.02
N PHE A 361 -11.30 10.98 -9.62
CA PHE A 361 -10.75 10.89 -10.96
C PHE A 361 -11.08 9.52 -11.56
N GLU A 362 -11.63 9.50 -12.77
CA GLU A 362 -11.67 8.31 -13.62
C GLU A 362 -10.74 8.51 -14.82
N SER A 363 -9.87 7.54 -15.07
CA SER A 363 -8.96 7.61 -16.21
C SER A 363 -9.76 7.54 -17.52
N PRO A 364 -9.68 8.55 -18.39
CA PRO A 364 -10.43 8.54 -19.65
C PRO A 364 -9.84 7.56 -20.66
N SER A 365 -8.59 7.11 -20.47
CA SER A 365 -7.91 6.14 -21.32
C SER A 365 -6.59 5.69 -20.69
N LYS A 366 -6.15 4.47 -20.99
CA LYS A 366 -4.87 3.89 -20.52
C LYS A 366 -3.65 4.82 -20.71
N PRO A 367 -3.46 5.52 -21.85
CA PRO A 367 -2.32 6.43 -21.99
C PRO A 367 -2.27 7.59 -20.97
N VAL A 368 -3.41 7.99 -20.38
CA VAL A 368 -3.49 9.06 -19.38
C VAL A 368 -3.06 8.57 -18.00
N LEU A 369 -3.67 7.48 -17.54
CA LEU A 369 -3.36 6.71 -16.34
C LEU A 369 -3.85 5.29 -16.62
N ASN A 370 -3.08 4.27 -16.25
CA ASN A 370 -3.45 2.89 -16.48
C ASN A 370 -3.08 2.03 -15.29
N MET A 371 -4.10 1.44 -14.67
CA MET A 371 -3.94 0.53 -13.54
C MET A 371 -3.20 1.21 -12.39
N PRO A 372 -3.75 2.32 -11.85
CA PRO A 372 -3.26 2.85 -10.58
C PRO A 372 -3.47 1.79 -9.50
N ASP A 373 -2.40 1.46 -8.80
CA ASP A 373 -2.35 0.50 -7.73
C ASP A 373 -1.88 1.25 -6.48
N ASN A 374 -0.61 1.13 -6.10
CA ASN A 374 -0.15 1.69 -4.85
C ASN A 374 -0.29 3.22 -4.81
N LEU A 375 -0.83 3.75 -3.72
CA LEU A 375 -0.97 5.19 -3.55
C LEU A 375 -0.54 5.67 -2.17
N CYS A 376 -0.12 6.93 -2.09
CA CYS A 376 0.03 7.59 -0.80
C CYS A 376 -0.40 9.05 -0.85
N VAL A 377 -0.92 9.53 0.26
CA VAL A 377 -1.26 10.95 0.42
C VAL A 377 0.01 11.75 0.66
N SER A 378 0.21 12.81 -0.12
CA SER A 378 1.32 13.72 0.06
C SER A 378 1.11 14.62 1.29
N PRO A 379 2.16 14.90 2.09
CA PRO A 379 2.09 15.89 3.17
C PRO A 379 1.74 17.31 2.70
N ARG A 380 1.91 17.61 1.42
CA ARG A 380 1.54 18.89 0.79
C ARG A 380 0.12 18.91 0.22
N GLY A 381 -0.57 17.77 0.27
CA GLY A 381 -1.91 17.60 -0.25
C GLY A 381 -1.94 17.14 -1.69
N GLY A 382 -2.82 16.18 -1.99
CA GLY A 382 -2.78 15.41 -3.24
C GLY A 382 -2.34 13.98 -2.97
N ILE A 383 -2.24 13.19 -4.03
CA ILE A 383 -2.01 11.75 -3.97
C ILE A 383 -0.91 11.39 -4.98
N VAL A 384 0.07 10.60 -4.54
CA VAL A 384 1.00 9.91 -5.44
C VAL A 384 0.36 8.59 -5.85
N LEU A 385 0.37 8.29 -7.14
CA LEU A 385 -0.21 7.10 -7.75
C LEU A 385 0.90 6.32 -8.48
N CYS A 386 1.04 5.04 -8.16
CA CYS A 386 1.93 4.10 -8.83
C CYS A 386 1.13 3.29 -9.86
N GLU A 387 1.66 3.13 -11.07
CA GLU A 387 1.06 2.21 -12.05
C GLU A 387 1.58 0.78 -11.87
N ASP A 388 0.66 -0.18 -11.94
CA ASP A 388 0.90 -1.60 -12.20
C ASP A 388 0.08 -2.10 -13.40
N ASN A 389 0.63 -1.94 -14.60
CA ASN A 389 0.04 -2.53 -15.81
C ASN A 389 0.89 -3.66 -16.41
N ASP A 390 1.66 -4.34 -15.57
CA ASP A 390 2.68 -5.30 -16.00
C ASP A 390 2.10 -6.60 -16.63
N TYR A 391 0.76 -6.72 -16.65
CA TYR A 391 -0.07 -7.77 -17.27
C TYR A 391 -0.15 -7.73 -18.80
N GLY A 392 0.92 -7.29 -19.47
CA GLY A 392 1.05 -7.34 -20.93
C GLY A 392 0.72 -6.04 -21.69
N ALA A 393 0.38 -4.96 -20.98
CA ALA A 393 0.25 -3.62 -21.56
C ALA A 393 1.62 -2.89 -21.60
N ASN A 394 2.65 -3.56 -22.13
CA ASN A 394 4.05 -3.11 -22.15
C ASN A 394 4.35 -2.01 -23.20
N GLU A 395 3.39 -1.12 -23.46
CA GLU A 395 3.51 -0.09 -24.50
C GLU A 395 4.44 1.06 -24.10
N TYR A 396 4.56 1.32 -22.79
CA TYR A 396 5.38 2.39 -22.21
C TYR A 396 5.96 1.94 -20.85
N PRO A 397 7.03 2.58 -20.36
CA PRO A 397 7.53 2.32 -19.01
C PRO A 397 6.49 2.61 -17.94
N GLN A 398 6.53 1.91 -16.79
CA GLN A 398 5.66 2.20 -15.66
C GLN A 398 5.95 3.58 -15.07
N ARG A 399 4.89 4.27 -14.65
CA ARG A 399 4.94 5.67 -14.24
C ARG A 399 4.50 5.85 -12.81
N ILE A 400 4.94 6.96 -12.22
CA ILE A 400 4.38 7.51 -11.00
C ILE A 400 3.75 8.85 -11.36
N PHE A 401 2.51 9.07 -10.93
CA PHE A 401 1.78 10.32 -11.11
C PHE A 401 1.52 11.02 -9.78
N GLY A 402 1.40 12.34 -9.83
CA GLY A 402 0.75 13.14 -8.82
C GLY A 402 -0.66 13.52 -9.24
N LEU A 403 -1.65 13.22 -8.41
CA LEU A 403 -3.01 13.72 -8.52
C LEU A 403 -3.19 14.84 -7.48
N SER A 404 -3.30 16.07 -7.96
CA SER A 404 -3.48 17.24 -7.11
C SER A 404 -4.87 17.29 -6.47
N GLN A 405 -5.03 18.15 -5.46
CA GLN A 405 -6.32 18.38 -4.81
C GLN A 405 -7.42 18.94 -5.73
N ASP A 406 -7.05 19.58 -6.85
CA ASP A 406 -8.01 20.05 -7.85
C ASP A 406 -8.28 19.00 -8.96
N GLY A 407 -7.84 17.75 -8.75
CA GLY A 407 -8.10 16.63 -9.66
C GLY A 407 -7.22 16.62 -10.90
N LYS A 408 -6.08 17.33 -10.89
CA LYS A 408 -5.15 17.35 -12.02
C LYS A 408 -4.09 16.28 -11.86
N LEU A 409 -4.01 15.42 -12.86
CA LEU A 409 -2.98 14.40 -12.97
C LEU A 409 -1.71 14.99 -13.59
N SER A 410 -0.56 14.66 -13.02
CA SER A 410 0.76 15.10 -13.50
C SER A 410 1.77 13.97 -13.42
N LEU A 411 2.49 13.73 -14.52
CA LEU A 411 3.54 12.72 -14.54
C LEU A 411 4.72 13.18 -13.68
N PHE A 412 5.16 12.32 -12.76
CA PHE A 412 6.27 12.60 -11.85
C PHE A 412 7.52 11.76 -12.15
N ALA A 413 7.40 10.45 -12.33
CA ALA A 413 8.55 9.59 -12.58
C ALA A 413 8.23 8.51 -13.62
N GLU A 414 9.27 8.04 -14.30
CA GLU A 414 9.22 6.85 -15.15
C GLU A 414 10.30 5.85 -14.70
N ASN A 415 9.95 4.57 -14.72
CA ASN A 415 10.89 3.48 -14.53
C ASN A 415 11.87 3.43 -15.72
N ASN A 416 13.17 3.41 -15.46
CA ASN A 416 14.22 3.35 -16.47
C ASN A 416 15.23 2.22 -16.21
N ILE A 417 14.83 1.20 -15.43
CA ILE A 417 15.70 0.11 -15.00
C ILE A 417 15.97 -0.84 -16.16
N GLN A 418 17.21 -0.81 -16.65
CA GLN A 418 17.75 -1.78 -17.61
C GLN A 418 19.12 -2.21 -17.11
N LEU A 419 19.27 -3.50 -16.83
CA LEU A 419 20.45 -4.04 -16.18
C LEU A 419 21.09 -5.14 -17.03
N LYS A 420 22.42 -5.22 -16.97
CA LYS A 420 23.28 -6.21 -17.63
C LYS A 420 24.18 -6.93 -16.62
N GLY A 421 23.78 -6.98 -15.35
CA GLY A 421 24.51 -7.64 -14.27
C GLY A 421 25.34 -6.68 -13.40
N GLU A 422 25.14 -5.36 -13.50
CA GLU A 422 25.92 -4.35 -12.77
C GLU A 422 25.80 -4.51 -11.25
N LYS A 423 24.68 -5.04 -10.76
CA LYS A 423 24.45 -5.30 -9.33
C LYS A 423 23.81 -6.67 -9.13
N ASN A 424 24.39 -7.47 -8.23
CA ASN A 424 23.97 -8.82 -7.84
C ASN A 424 23.73 -9.79 -9.02
N GLY A 425 24.35 -9.55 -10.19
CA GLY A 425 24.14 -10.35 -11.39
C GLY A 425 22.76 -10.20 -12.03
N ILE A 426 21.93 -9.25 -11.57
CA ILE A 426 20.59 -8.99 -12.09
C ILE A 426 20.72 -8.43 -13.52
N SER A 427 20.03 -9.06 -14.48
CA SER A 427 20.01 -8.61 -15.87
C SER A 427 18.61 -8.72 -16.45
N GLY A 428 18.24 -7.75 -17.30
CA GLY A 428 16.91 -7.65 -17.88
C GLY A 428 16.49 -6.22 -18.17
N ASP A 429 15.35 -6.08 -18.85
CA ASP A 429 14.63 -4.82 -19.01
C ASP A 429 13.43 -4.84 -18.06
N PHE A 430 13.45 -3.97 -17.07
CA PHE A 430 12.45 -3.90 -16.02
C PHE A 430 11.61 -2.61 -16.12
N ARG A 431 11.71 -1.88 -17.24
CA ARG A 431 11.00 -0.60 -17.41
C ARG A 431 9.48 -0.73 -17.34
N THR A 432 8.94 -1.88 -17.69
CA THR A 432 7.50 -2.15 -17.63
C THR A 432 7.08 -2.85 -16.34
N LYS A 433 8.00 -2.99 -15.38
CA LYS A 433 7.71 -3.55 -14.06
C LYS A 433 7.23 -2.48 -13.09
N GLU A 434 6.25 -2.88 -12.30
CA GLU A 434 5.42 -2.03 -11.46
C GLU A 434 6.21 -1.21 -10.44
N TRP A 435 5.55 -0.14 -10.00
CA TRP A 435 5.93 0.63 -8.84
C TRP A 435 5.06 0.23 -7.66
N ALA A 436 5.64 0.13 -6.47
CA ALA A 436 4.92 -0.25 -5.26
C ALA A 436 5.43 0.51 -4.02
N GLY A 437 4.65 0.49 -2.95
CA GLY A 437 5.06 0.96 -1.62
C GLY A 437 5.47 2.44 -1.53
N ALA A 438 4.73 3.33 -2.20
CA ALA A 438 5.01 4.77 -2.11
C ALA A 438 4.69 5.31 -0.69
N THR A 439 5.59 6.08 -0.09
CA THR A 439 5.33 6.76 1.19
C THR A 439 6.26 7.97 1.37
N PHE A 440 5.78 9.03 2.00
CA PHE A 440 6.63 10.19 2.33
C PHE A 440 7.30 10.06 3.70
N SER A 441 8.48 10.69 3.85
CA SER A 441 8.98 11.08 5.17
C SER A 441 7.97 12.02 5.84
N PRO A 442 7.93 12.06 7.18
CA PRO A 442 7.03 12.97 7.89
C PRO A 442 7.18 14.41 7.37
N ASP A 443 8.38 14.95 7.29
CA ASP A 443 8.61 16.32 6.81
C ASP A 443 8.35 16.54 5.30
N GLY A 444 7.94 15.50 4.57
CA GLY A 444 7.62 15.53 3.15
C GLY A 444 8.83 15.73 2.23
N LYS A 445 10.06 15.74 2.75
CA LYS A 445 11.27 15.97 1.94
C LYS A 445 11.73 14.74 1.17
N TRP A 446 11.32 13.55 1.57
CA TRP A 446 11.68 12.30 0.93
C TRP A 446 10.43 11.54 0.51
N LEU A 447 10.38 11.11 -0.74
CA LEU A 447 9.47 10.07 -1.19
C LEU A 447 10.24 8.76 -1.24
N PHE A 448 9.74 7.75 -0.55
CA PHE A 448 10.22 6.38 -0.66
C PHE A 448 9.29 5.60 -1.57
N VAL A 449 9.83 4.75 -2.43
CA VAL A 449 9.05 3.92 -3.36
C VAL A 449 9.89 2.70 -3.78
N ASN A 450 9.23 1.60 -4.13
CA ASN A 450 9.86 0.38 -4.61
C ASN A 450 9.59 0.18 -6.10
N ALA A 451 10.55 -0.41 -6.81
CA ALA A 451 10.29 -1.17 -8.02
C ALA A 451 10.20 -2.65 -7.64
N GLN A 452 9.06 -3.29 -7.87
CA GLN A 452 8.76 -4.61 -7.33
C GLN A 452 9.69 -5.68 -7.89
N SER A 453 9.85 -5.66 -9.21
CA SER A 453 10.86 -6.43 -9.94
C SER A 453 11.86 -5.46 -10.59
N PRO A 454 13.17 -5.59 -10.35
CA PRO A 454 13.86 -6.74 -9.72
C PRO A 454 14.04 -6.61 -8.21
N GLY A 455 13.22 -5.82 -7.52
CA GLY A 455 13.34 -5.55 -6.10
C GLY A 455 14.40 -4.49 -5.82
N ILE A 456 14.00 -3.21 -5.87
CA ILE A 456 14.85 -2.06 -5.53
C ILE A 456 14.03 -1.04 -4.74
N THR A 457 14.55 -0.55 -3.62
CA THR A 457 13.94 0.55 -2.86
C THR A 457 14.65 1.87 -3.20
N PHE A 458 13.89 2.94 -3.43
CA PHE A 458 14.39 4.27 -3.75
C PHE A 458 14.00 5.29 -2.68
N ALA A 459 14.91 6.21 -2.37
CA ALA A 459 14.61 7.46 -1.66
C ALA A 459 14.83 8.62 -2.63
N ILE A 460 13.75 9.31 -3.00
CA ILE A 460 13.72 10.43 -3.95
C ILE A 460 13.57 11.73 -3.17
N THR A 461 14.30 12.78 -3.54
CA THR A 461 14.17 14.14 -2.99
C THR A 461 14.43 15.20 -4.06
N GLY A 462 13.91 16.40 -3.87
CA GLY A 462 14.04 17.47 -4.85
C GLY A 462 13.23 18.72 -4.49
N PRO A 463 13.04 19.63 -5.46
CA PRO A 463 12.28 20.87 -5.29
C PRO A 463 10.77 20.59 -5.26
N TRP A 464 10.28 19.92 -4.22
CA TRP A 464 8.87 19.51 -4.09
C TRP A 464 7.85 20.66 -4.21
N GLU A 465 8.21 21.88 -3.81
CA GLU A 465 7.36 23.08 -3.96
C GLU A 465 6.99 23.40 -5.42
N THR A 466 7.73 22.83 -6.39
CA THR A 466 7.52 23.04 -7.83
C THR A 466 6.72 21.92 -8.49
N THR A 467 6.47 20.82 -7.77
CA THR A 467 5.63 19.71 -8.22
C THR A 467 4.25 19.85 -7.61
N LEU A 468 3.19 19.61 -8.40
CA LEU A 468 1.77 19.70 -7.96
C LEU A 468 1.35 18.57 -7.00
N MET A 469 2.28 18.05 -6.20
CA MET A 469 2.12 16.91 -5.28
C MET A 469 2.26 17.32 -3.84
#